data_AF-A0A962Z2Z7-F1
#
_entry.id   AF-A0A962Z2Z7-F1
#
_cell.length_a   1.000
_cell.length_b   1.000
_cell.length_c   1.000
_cell.angle_alpha   90.00
_cell.angle_beta   90.00
_cell.angle_gamma   90.00
#
_symmetry.space_group_name_H-M   'P 1'
#
loop_
_entity.id
_entity.type
_entity.pdbx_description
1 polymer ?
#
loop_
_entity_poly.entity_id
_entity_poly.type
_entity_poly.pdbx_seq_one_letter_code
_entity_poly.pdbx_strand_id
1 'polypeptide(L)'
;LAREQQADLFVSLHADAFRDPRVGGSSVYTLSRRGASSEAARWLAERENSADLVGGVSLEDKDELLASVLLDLSQTGTQEASDQVAHHLLRRLERIGKTHKGRVQQAGFMVLKSPDIPSVLVELAYISNPVEEKKLRNHQHQDQMADAILVGIKDYFTQNPPPGTLLAKLAPEPRGHVISRGETLGLIAQQYQVSLNSLRSANNLSSDRIRVGQVLQIPET
;
A
#
# COMPACT_ATOMS: atom_id res chain seq x y z
N LEU A 1 14.10 -12.49 -5.08
CA LEU A 1 14.44 -11.12 -5.57
C LEU A 1 13.96 -9.99 -4.65
N ALA A 2 12.69 -9.53 -4.66
CA ALA A 2 12.29 -8.36 -3.86
C ALA A 2 12.56 -8.51 -2.34
N ARG A 3 12.25 -9.69 -1.77
CA ARG A 3 12.60 -10.06 -0.38
C ARG A 3 14.10 -10.13 -0.14
N GLU A 4 14.85 -10.77 -1.05
CA GLU A 4 16.32 -10.85 -0.98
C GLU A 4 16.99 -9.47 -0.99
N GLN A 5 16.39 -8.50 -1.69
CA GLN A 5 16.87 -7.12 -1.75
C GLN A 5 16.27 -6.23 -0.64
N GLN A 6 15.48 -6.81 0.28
CA GLN A 6 14.84 -6.10 1.39
C GLN A 6 14.05 -4.86 0.94
N ALA A 7 13.29 -5.01 -0.15
CA ALA A 7 12.54 -3.89 -0.72
C ALA A 7 11.40 -3.43 0.21
N ASP A 8 11.28 -2.12 0.42
CA ASP A 8 10.16 -1.51 1.18
C ASP A 8 8.86 -1.44 0.37
N LEU A 9 8.95 -1.54 -0.96
CA LEU A 9 7.83 -1.50 -1.90
C LEU A 9 8.20 -2.26 -3.18
N PHE A 10 7.24 -3.04 -3.69
CA PHE A 10 7.34 -3.70 -4.98
C PHE A 10 6.31 -3.12 -5.98
N VAL A 11 6.79 -2.74 -7.17
CA VAL A 11 5.96 -2.21 -8.25
C VAL A 11 6.21 -3.03 -9.52
N SER A 12 5.19 -3.76 -9.97
CA SER A 12 5.21 -4.46 -11.27
C SER A 12 4.66 -3.54 -12.36
N LEU A 13 5.44 -3.25 -13.40
CA LEU A 13 5.00 -2.42 -14.53
C LEU A 13 4.58 -3.30 -15.70
N HIS A 14 3.39 -3.06 -16.25
CA HIS A 14 2.78 -3.84 -17.32
C HIS A 14 2.30 -2.95 -18.48
N ALA A 15 2.18 -3.57 -19.65
CA ALA A 15 1.58 -3.02 -20.86
C ALA A 15 0.84 -4.14 -21.60
N ASP A 16 -0.21 -4.67 -20.97
CA ASP A 16 -0.94 -5.86 -21.39
C ASP A 16 -1.77 -5.63 -22.66
N ALA A 17 -2.41 -6.68 -23.16
CA ALA A 17 -3.30 -6.63 -24.33
C ALA A 17 -4.73 -7.04 -23.95
N PHE A 18 -5.71 -6.34 -24.52
CA PHE A 18 -7.12 -6.71 -24.48
C PHE A 18 -7.60 -7.21 -25.84
N ARG A 19 -8.63 -8.05 -25.85
CA ARG A 19 -9.27 -8.51 -27.10
C ARG A 19 -9.93 -7.38 -27.89
N ASP A 20 -10.50 -6.40 -27.19
CA ASP A 20 -11.09 -5.21 -27.80
C ASP A 20 -10.02 -4.10 -27.88
N PRO A 21 -9.55 -3.71 -29.08
CA PRO A 21 -8.47 -2.74 -29.26
C PRO A 21 -8.88 -1.30 -28.89
N ARG A 22 -10.17 -1.06 -28.58
CA ARG A 22 -10.66 0.24 -28.11
C ARG A 22 -10.41 0.45 -26.61
N VAL A 23 -10.14 -0.62 -25.87
CA VAL A 23 -9.79 -0.55 -24.45
C VAL A 23 -8.45 0.18 -24.31
N GLY A 24 -8.37 1.13 -23.40
CA GLY A 24 -7.22 2.02 -23.26
C GLY A 24 -7.20 2.69 -21.89
N GLY A 25 -6.07 3.28 -21.57
CA GLY A 25 -5.82 3.99 -20.33
C GLY A 25 -5.15 3.13 -19.25
N SER A 26 -4.51 3.82 -18.31
CA SER A 26 -3.76 3.20 -17.22
C SER A 26 -4.68 2.58 -16.16
N SER A 27 -4.16 1.62 -15.40
CA SER A 27 -4.83 1.02 -14.23
C SER A 27 -3.81 0.67 -13.15
N VAL A 28 -4.27 0.61 -11.90
CA VAL A 28 -3.46 0.13 -10.78
C VAL A 28 -4.20 -0.98 -10.06
N TYR A 29 -3.49 -2.06 -9.77
CA TYR A 29 -4.02 -3.26 -9.13
C TYR A 29 -3.29 -3.57 -7.83
N THR A 30 -4.05 -4.07 -6.86
CA THR A 30 -3.53 -4.69 -5.63
C THR A 30 -4.00 -6.14 -5.52
N LEU A 31 -3.38 -6.89 -4.61
CA LEU A 31 -3.77 -8.27 -4.36
C LEU A 31 -5.18 -8.34 -3.74
N SER A 32 -6.03 -9.19 -4.29
CA SER A 32 -7.34 -9.46 -3.67
C SER A 32 -7.19 -10.17 -2.31
N ARG A 33 -8.11 -9.89 -1.36
CA ARG A 33 -8.11 -10.56 -0.04
C ARG A 33 -8.06 -12.08 -0.13
N ARG A 34 -8.82 -12.68 -1.05
CA ARG A 34 -8.79 -14.15 -1.27
C ARG A 34 -7.42 -14.62 -1.76
N GLY A 35 -6.80 -13.87 -2.66
CA GLY A 35 -5.44 -14.14 -3.14
C GLY A 35 -4.41 -14.06 -2.02
N ALA A 36 -4.54 -13.05 -1.15
CA ALA A 36 -3.72 -12.87 0.04
C ALA A 36 -3.85 -14.08 0.99
N SER A 37 -5.06 -14.40 1.44
CA SER A 37 -5.29 -15.53 2.36
C SER A 37 -4.79 -16.87 1.79
N SER A 38 -4.95 -17.10 0.48
CA SER A 38 -4.41 -18.31 -0.16
C SER A 38 -2.90 -18.41 -0.07
N GLU A 39 -2.19 -17.28 -0.18
CA GLU A 39 -0.73 -17.28 -0.10
C GLU A 39 -0.26 -17.42 1.35
N ALA A 40 -0.91 -16.76 2.31
CA ALA A 40 -0.58 -16.93 3.72
C ALA A 40 -0.71 -18.41 4.15
N ALA A 41 -1.77 -19.09 3.73
CA ALA A 41 -1.95 -20.51 4.02
C ALA A 41 -0.85 -21.38 3.40
N ARG A 42 -0.48 -21.13 2.14
CA ARG A 42 0.62 -21.82 1.46
C ARG A 42 1.94 -21.60 2.19
N TRP A 43 2.21 -20.37 2.59
CA TRP A 43 3.45 -19.98 3.25
C TRP A 43 3.59 -20.61 4.63
N LEU A 44 2.50 -20.66 5.42
CA LEU A 44 2.48 -21.38 6.69
C LEU A 44 2.78 -22.88 6.52
N ALA A 45 2.32 -23.49 5.43
CA ALA A 45 2.61 -24.90 5.11
C ALA A 45 4.07 -25.14 4.67
N GLU A 46 4.72 -24.16 4.03
CA GLU A 46 6.13 -24.23 3.60
C GLU A 46 7.12 -23.96 4.74
N ARG A 47 6.63 -23.51 5.92
CA ARG A 47 7.43 -23.09 7.08
C ARG A 47 8.32 -24.18 7.68
N GLU A 48 8.00 -25.46 7.47
CA GLU A 48 8.80 -26.57 8.01
C GLU A 48 10.26 -26.60 7.49
N ASN A 49 10.58 -25.84 6.44
CA ASN A 49 11.89 -25.88 5.78
C ASN A 49 12.65 -24.55 5.76
N SER A 50 12.15 -23.47 6.39
CA SER A 50 12.77 -22.14 6.27
C SER A 50 12.73 -21.30 7.54
N ALA A 51 13.88 -20.69 7.88
CA ALA A 51 14.01 -19.63 8.88
C ALA A 51 13.51 -18.31 8.27
N ASP A 52 12.21 -18.26 8.01
CA ASP A 52 11.62 -17.19 7.22
C ASP A 52 11.18 -16.02 8.11
N LEU A 53 11.49 -14.79 7.65
CA LEU A 53 11.08 -13.54 8.31
C LEU A 53 9.75 -13.06 7.73
N VAL A 54 8.84 -12.62 8.60
CA VAL A 54 7.58 -11.96 8.26
C VAL A 54 7.42 -10.71 9.10
N GLY A 55 7.23 -9.56 8.46
CA GLY A 55 7.15 -8.28 9.17
C GLY A 55 8.39 -7.96 10.02
N GLY A 56 9.57 -8.47 9.63
CA GLY A 56 10.83 -8.30 10.36
C GLY A 56 11.01 -9.22 11.58
N VAL A 57 10.11 -10.19 11.79
CA VAL A 57 10.18 -11.14 12.91
C VAL A 57 10.40 -12.56 12.39
N SER A 58 11.30 -13.32 13.03
CA SER A 58 11.50 -14.75 12.73
C SER A 58 10.36 -15.60 13.23
N LEU A 59 9.89 -16.49 12.35
CA LEU A 59 8.85 -17.46 12.64
C LEU A 59 9.36 -18.88 12.96
N GLU A 60 10.69 -19.09 12.95
CA GLU A 60 11.34 -20.39 13.15
C GLU A 60 10.98 -21.02 14.51
N ASP A 61 11.09 -20.24 15.59
CA ASP A 61 10.84 -20.69 16.96
C ASP A 61 9.41 -20.41 17.47
N LYS A 62 8.48 -20.05 16.58
CA LYS A 62 7.11 -19.67 16.97
C LYS A 62 6.18 -20.88 16.86
N ASP A 63 5.26 -21.04 17.80
CA ASP A 63 4.19 -22.04 17.62
C ASP A 63 3.31 -21.69 16.41
N GLU A 64 2.58 -22.68 15.90
CA GLU A 64 1.75 -22.54 14.69
C GLU A 64 0.69 -21.43 14.83
N LEU A 65 0.10 -21.28 16.01
CA LEU A 65 -0.91 -20.27 16.27
C LEU A 65 -0.30 -18.86 16.28
N LEU A 66 0.82 -18.66 16.98
CA LEU A 66 1.49 -17.37 17.01
C LEU A 66 2.00 -16.95 15.63
N ALA A 67 2.56 -17.88 14.86
CA ALA A 67 3.01 -17.58 13.51
C ALA A 67 1.86 -17.23 12.56
N SER A 68 0.72 -17.92 12.65
CA SER A 68 -0.45 -17.58 11.83
C SER A 68 -0.99 -16.19 12.17
N VAL A 69 -1.03 -15.82 13.46
CA VAL A 69 -1.41 -14.45 13.88
C VAL A 69 -0.42 -13.40 13.36
N LEU A 70 0.89 -13.63 13.50
CA LEU A 70 1.91 -12.70 12.99
C LEU A 70 1.85 -12.54 11.47
N LEU A 71 1.61 -13.65 10.76
CA LEU A 71 1.44 -13.66 9.32
C LEU A 71 0.19 -12.90 8.88
N ASP A 72 -0.94 -13.13 9.54
CA ASP A 72 -2.18 -12.42 9.27
C ASP A 72 -2.05 -10.91 9.53
N LEU A 73 -1.37 -10.53 10.61
CA LEU A 73 -1.08 -9.13 10.92
C LEU A 73 -0.18 -8.48 9.87
N SER A 74 0.93 -9.13 9.50
CA SER A 74 1.84 -8.67 8.45
C SER A 74 1.11 -8.53 7.12
N GLN A 75 0.32 -9.53 6.75
CA GLN A 75 -0.42 -9.54 5.50
C GLN A 75 -1.52 -8.46 5.48
N THR A 76 -2.19 -8.21 6.60
CA THR A 76 -3.19 -7.15 6.71
C THR A 76 -2.55 -5.78 6.55
N GLY A 77 -1.44 -5.52 7.27
CA GLY A 77 -0.69 -4.26 7.13
C GLY A 77 -0.13 -4.07 5.72
N THR A 78 0.40 -5.13 5.12
CA THR A 78 0.92 -5.13 3.74
C THR A 78 -0.17 -4.83 2.72
N GLN A 79 -1.37 -5.38 2.87
CA GLN A 79 -2.51 -5.09 2.01
C GLN A 79 -2.94 -3.62 2.14
N GLU A 80 -3.03 -3.10 3.36
CA GLU A 80 -3.39 -1.70 3.58
C GLU A 80 -2.35 -0.76 2.97
N ALA A 81 -1.06 -1.02 3.17
CA ALA A 81 0.03 -0.28 2.55
C ALA A 81 -0.04 -0.34 1.01
N SER A 82 -0.28 -1.53 0.44
CA SER A 82 -0.44 -1.71 -1.01
C SER A 82 -1.60 -0.90 -1.57
N ASP A 83 -2.75 -0.91 -0.88
CA ASP A 83 -3.92 -0.11 -1.27
C ASP A 83 -3.60 1.38 -1.18
N GLN A 84 -2.92 1.87 -0.14
CA GLN A 84 -2.55 3.28 -0.02
C GLN A 84 -1.59 3.73 -1.16
N VAL A 85 -0.54 2.94 -1.43
CA VAL A 85 0.39 3.20 -2.55
C VAL A 85 -0.38 3.23 -3.87
N ALA A 86 -1.26 2.27 -4.10
CA ALA A 86 -2.03 2.18 -5.34
C ALA A 86 -2.93 3.42 -5.57
N HIS A 87 -3.53 3.98 -4.52
CA HIS A 87 -4.31 5.22 -4.62
C HIS A 87 -3.44 6.43 -4.95
N HIS A 88 -2.25 6.55 -4.35
CA HIS A 88 -1.30 7.62 -4.69
C HIS A 88 -0.86 7.52 -6.16
N LEU A 89 -0.50 6.32 -6.62
CA LEU A 89 -0.13 6.07 -8.02
C LEU A 89 -1.27 6.40 -8.99
N LEU A 90 -2.48 5.91 -8.71
CA LEU A 90 -3.63 6.12 -9.58
C LEU A 90 -3.93 7.62 -9.76
N ARG A 91 -3.95 8.41 -8.67
CA ARG A 91 -4.17 9.86 -8.73
C ARG A 91 -3.12 10.60 -9.58
N ARG A 92 -1.87 10.13 -9.58
CA ARG A 92 -0.80 10.73 -10.39
C ARG A 92 -0.97 10.36 -11.87
N LEU A 93 -1.33 9.10 -12.16
CA LEU A 93 -1.58 8.63 -13.53
C LEU A 93 -2.81 9.30 -14.17
N GLU A 94 -3.87 9.58 -13.40
CA GLU A 94 -5.05 10.33 -13.86
C GLU A 94 -4.72 11.71 -14.43
N ARG A 95 -3.61 12.32 -14.02
CA ARG A 95 -3.16 13.63 -14.53
C ARG A 95 -2.40 13.55 -15.85
N ILE A 96 -1.84 12.37 -16.16
CA ILE A 96 -1.10 12.14 -17.41
C ILE A 96 -2.04 11.74 -18.53
N GLY A 97 -3.13 11.03 -18.22
CA GLY A 97 -4.08 10.62 -19.23
C GLY A 97 -5.28 9.87 -18.67
N LYS A 98 -6.03 9.24 -19.58
CA LYS A 98 -7.21 8.45 -19.23
C LYS A 98 -6.79 7.23 -18.40
N THR A 99 -7.52 6.97 -17.33
CA THR A 99 -7.51 5.67 -16.64
C THR A 99 -8.57 4.75 -17.21
N HIS A 100 -8.29 3.45 -17.33
CA HIS A 100 -9.28 2.46 -17.71
C HIS A 100 -10.41 2.34 -16.66
N LYS A 101 -10.04 2.41 -15.37
CA LYS A 101 -10.95 2.49 -14.22
C LYS A 101 -10.49 3.61 -13.29
N GLY A 102 -11.38 4.51 -12.89
CA GLY A 102 -11.09 5.60 -11.94
C GLY A 102 -11.03 5.13 -10.48
N ARG A 103 -10.65 3.88 -10.22
CA ARG A 103 -10.44 3.32 -8.88
C ARG A 103 -9.43 2.18 -8.95
N VAL A 104 -8.72 1.94 -7.85
CA VAL A 104 -7.82 0.80 -7.70
C VAL A 104 -8.61 -0.50 -7.89
N GLN A 105 -8.04 -1.45 -8.62
CA GLN A 105 -8.63 -2.75 -8.87
C GLN A 105 -7.96 -3.81 -7.99
N GLN A 106 -8.65 -4.92 -7.74
CA GLN A 106 -8.10 -6.06 -6.98
C GLN A 106 -8.16 -7.33 -7.81
N ALA A 107 -7.07 -8.10 -7.81
CA ALA A 107 -6.98 -9.37 -8.54
C ALA A 107 -5.99 -10.34 -7.87
N GLY A 108 -6.01 -11.60 -8.29
CA GLY A 108 -5.17 -12.67 -7.76
C GLY A 108 -3.81 -12.79 -8.47
N PHE A 109 -3.13 -11.67 -8.76
CA PHE A 109 -1.84 -11.70 -9.45
C PHE A 109 -0.75 -12.35 -8.58
N MET A 110 -0.06 -13.35 -9.14
CA MET A 110 1.01 -14.05 -8.42
C MET A 110 2.14 -13.13 -7.99
N VAL A 111 2.47 -12.13 -8.81
CA VAL A 111 3.55 -11.18 -8.53
C VAL A 111 3.26 -10.26 -7.33
N LEU A 112 2.00 -10.20 -6.87
CA LEU A 112 1.58 -9.33 -5.76
C LEU A 112 1.41 -10.07 -4.43
N LYS A 113 1.79 -11.35 -4.37
CA LYS A 113 1.44 -12.24 -3.25
C LYS A 113 2.39 -12.19 -2.04
N SER A 114 3.40 -11.32 -2.04
CA SER A 114 4.28 -11.18 -0.87
C SER A 114 3.47 -10.79 0.38
N PRO A 115 3.65 -11.49 1.52
CA PRO A 115 2.91 -11.22 2.75
C PRO A 115 3.51 -10.08 3.60
N ASP A 116 4.69 -9.58 3.22
CA ASP A 116 5.54 -8.70 4.00
C ASP A 116 6.06 -7.48 3.21
N ILE A 117 5.86 -7.44 1.88
CA ILE A 117 6.24 -6.32 1.02
C ILE A 117 5.00 -5.74 0.33
N PRO A 118 4.67 -4.45 0.56
CA PRO A 118 3.61 -3.77 -0.17
C PRO A 118 3.84 -3.93 -1.68
N SER A 119 2.83 -4.41 -2.40
CA SER A 119 2.97 -4.84 -3.79
C SER A 119 1.83 -4.32 -4.65
N VAL A 120 2.18 -3.63 -5.74
CA VAL A 120 1.22 -3.08 -6.70
C VAL A 120 1.59 -3.47 -8.12
N LEU A 121 0.59 -3.63 -8.99
CA LEU A 121 0.78 -3.75 -10.43
C LEU A 121 0.22 -2.51 -11.11
N VAL A 122 1.05 -1.82 -11.88
CA VAL A 122 0.66 -0.67 -12.69
C VAL A 122 0.60 -1.09 -14.14
N GLU A 123 -0.62 -1.08 -14.67
CA GLU A 123 -0.87 -1.22 -16.10
C GLU A 123 -0.72 0.17 -16.73
N LEU A 124 0.38 0.38 -17.47
CA LEU A 124 0.71 1.67 -18.03
C LEU A 124 -0.28 2.05 -19.13
N ALA A 125 -0.52 1.13 -20.07
CA ALA A 125 -1.54 1.21 -21.10
C ALA A 125 -1.61 -0.12 -21.86
N TYR A 126 -2.66 -0.31 -22.67
CA TYR A 126 -2.83 -1.57 -23.40
C TYR A 126 -2.17 -1.54 -24.79
N ILE A 127 -1.20 -2.42 -25.04
CA ILE A 127 -0.46 -2.50 -26.31
C ILE A 127 -1.36 -2.90 -27.49
N SER A 128 -2.51 -3.52 -27.22
CA SER A 128 -3.53 -3.83 -28.23
C SER A 128 -4.24 -2.60 -28.80
N ASN A 129 -4.12 -1.44 -28.14
CA ASN A 129 -4.70 -0.18 -28.60
C ASN A 129 -3.65 0.62 -29.40
N PRO A 130 -3.84 0.84 -30.72
CA PRO A 130 -2.82 1.48 -31.56
C PRO A 130 -2.46 2.92 -31.16
N VAL A 131 -3.35 3.63 -30.46
CA VAL A 131 -3.06 4.98 -29.95
C VAL A 131 -2.16 4.89 -28.72
N GLU A 132 -2.44 3.97 -27.81
CA GLU A 132 -1.64 3.74 -26.61
C GLU A 132 -0.28 3.11 -26.94
N GLU A 133 -0.22 2.15 -27.87
CA GLU A 133 1.03 1.57 -28.37
C GLU A 133 1.99 2.65 -28.88
N LYS A 134 1.49 3.61 -29.65
CA LYS A 134 2.30 4.75 -30.15
C LYS A 134 2.83 5.61 -29.00
N LYS A 135 2.03 5.83 -27.96
CA LYS A 135 2.46 6.57 -26.76
C LYS A 135 3.53 5.80 -25.98
N LEU A 136 3.35 4.48 -25.82
CA LEU A 136 4.32 3.62 -25.14
C LEU A 136 5.68 3.56 -25.83
N ARG A 137 5.76 3.86 -27.14
CA ARG A 137 7.02 3.98 -27.88
C ARG A 137 7.65 5.38 -27.82
N ASN A 138 6.95 6.37 -27.26
CA ASN A 138 7.42 7.75 -27.19
C ASN A 138 8.17 7.98 -25.87
N HIS A 139 9.46 8.35 -25.95
CA HIS A 139 10.30 8.58 -24.78
C HIS A 139 9.78 9.69 -23.86
N GLN A 140 9.27 10.81 -24.40
CA GLN A 140 8.70 11.89 -23.58
C GLN A 140 7.49 11.40 -22.78
N HIS A 141 6.67 10.53 -23.36
CA HIS A 141 5.54 9.94 -22.64
C HIS A 141 5.99 8.93 -21.57
N GLN A 142 7.02 8.13 -21.87
CA GLN A 142 7.62 7.23 -20.88
C GLN A 142 8.17 8.02 -19.68
N ASP A 143 8.87 9.13 -19.92
CA ASP A 143 9.39 10.00 -18.86
C ASP A 143 8.26 10.58 -18.00
N GLN A 144 7.19 11.07 -18.63
CA GLN A 144 5.99 11.56 -17.92
C GLN A 144 5.36 10.49 -17.02
N MET A 145 5.29 9.24 -17.50
CA MET A 145 4.75 8.12 -16.73
C MET A 145 5.68 7.75 -15.57
N ALA A 146 6.99 7.69 -15.82
CA ALA A 146 8.00 7.41 -14.80
C ALA A 146 7.98 8.48 -13.70
N ASP A 147 7.92 9.76 -14.07
CA ASP A 147 7.80 10.88 -13.13
C ASP A 147 6.51 10.79 -12.31
N ALA A 148 5.38 10.48 -12.94
CA ALA A 148 4.11 10.33 -12.23
C ALA A 148 4.16 9.18 -11.20
N ILE A 149 4.75 8.06 -11.57
CA ILE A 149 4.96 6.91 -10.67
C ILE A 149 5.90 7.29 -9.52
N LEU A 150 7.04 7.90 -9.83
CA LEU A 150 8.02 8.33 -8.82
C LEU A 150 7.39 9.31 -7.82
N VAL A 151 6.63 10.30 -8.31
CA VAL A 151 5.95 11.25 -7.43
C VAL A 151 4.90 10.54 -6.58
N GLY A 152 4.13 9.60 -7.13
CA GLY A 152 3.16 8.82 -6.35
C GLY A 152 3.82 7.97 -5.25
N ILE A 153 4.97 7.37 -5.54
CA ILE A 153 5.77 6.64 -4.55
C ILE A 153 6.30 7.58 -3.46
N LYS A 154 6.81 8.77 -3.84
CA LYS A 154 7.29 9.78 -2.90
C LYS A 154 6.16 10.29 -2.00
N ASP A 155 4.98 10.56 -2.54
CA ASP A 155 3.82 10.99 -1.76
C ASP A 155 3.47 9.95 -0.69
N TYR A 156 3.46 8.66 -1.07
CA TYR A 156 3.20 7.57 -0.14
C TYR A 156 4.23 7.52 0.98
N PHE A 157 5.53 7.48 0.67
CA PHE A 157 6.58 7.37 1.68
C PHE A 157 6.79 8.64 2.50
N THR A 158 6.32 9.80 2.02
CA THR A 158 6.29 11.02 2.85
C THR A 158 5.24 10.90 3.95
N GLN A 159 4.10 10.26 3.66
CA GLN A 159 3.02 10.03 4.63
C GLN A 159 3.23 8.78 5.48
N ASN A 160 3.95 7.79 4.95
CA ASN A 160 4.24 6.51 5.59
C ASN A 160 5.76 6.22 5.50
N PRO A 161 6.59 7.01 6.18
CA PRO A 161 8.04 6.85 6.09
C PRO A 161 8.47 5.50 6.68
N PRO A 162 9.28 4.68 5.98
CA PRO A 162 9.69 3.39 6.50
C PRO A 162 10.57 3.57 7.74
N PRO A 163 10.35 2.79 8.82
CA PRO A 163 11.14 2.91 10.04
C PRO A 163 12.65 2.82 9.79
N GLY A 164 13.43 3.64 10.49
CA GLY A 164 14.90 3.63 10.37
C GLY A 164 15.46 4.36 9.14
N THR A 165 14.62 4.82 8.21
CA THR A 165 15.07 5.59 7.04
C THR A 165 15.32 7.07 7.37
N LEU A 166 16.02 7.78 6.47
CA LEU A 166 16.15 9.24 6.57
C LEU A 166 14.78 9.92 6.48
N LEU A 167 13.85 9.41 5.66
CA LEU A 167 12.49 9.93 5.57
C LEU A 167 11.79 9.86 6.93
N ALA A 168 11.93 8.77 7.68
CA ALA A 168 11.35 8.66 9.02
C ALA A 168 11.99 9.62 10.03
N LYS A 169 13.31 9.88 9.91
CA LYS A 169 14.01 10.84 10.79
C LYS A 169 13.65 12.29 10.50
N LEU A 170 13.32 12.59 9.24
CA LEU A 170 12.95 13.93 8.79
C LEU A 170 11.43 14.15 8.82
N ALA A 171 10.65 13.07 8.87
CA ALA A 171 9.22 13.14 9.01
C ALA A 171 8.89 13.92 10.30
N PRO A 172 7.92 14.83 10.25
CA PRO A 172 7.40 15.42 11.46
C PRO A 172 6.94 14.28 12.36
N GLU A 173 7.46 14.24 13.60
CA GLU A 173 6.97 13.28 14.59
C GLU A 173 5.45 13.39 14.65
N PRO A 174 4.69 12.30 14.38
CA PRO A 174 3.25 12.35 14.47
C PRO A 174 2.91 12.87 15.85
N ARG A 175 2.18 13.99 15.90
CA ARG A 175 1.94 14.68 17.17
C ARG A 175 1.16 13.73 18.05
N GLY A 176 1.81 13.17 19.06
CA GLY A 176 1.14 12.37 20.06
C GLY A 176 0.22 13.26 20.88
N HIS A 177 -1.06 12.92 20.94
CA HIS A 177 -2.02 13.57 21.81
C HIS A 177 -2.44 12.59 22.91
N VAL A 178 -2.08 12.88 24.16
CA VAL A 178 -2.52 12.09 25.32
C VAL A 178 -3.92 12.53 25.71
N ILE A 179 -4.88 11.62 25.62
CA ILE A 179 -6.29 11.93 25.89
C ILE A 179 -6.48 12.30 27.36
N SER A 180 -6.98 13.51 27.58
CA SER A 180 -7.32 14.08 28.87
C SER A 180 -8.78 13.83 29.24
N ARG A 181 -9.10 14.03 30.52
CA ARG A 181 -10.45 13.82 31.03
C ARG A 181 -11.41 14.82 30.38
N GLY A 182 -12.44 14.31 29.70
CA GLY A 182 -13.49 15.12 29.05
C GLY A 182 -13.30 15.34 27.55
N GLU A 183 -12.19 14.87 26.97
CA GLU A 183 -11.99 14.93 25.52
C GLU A 183 -12.75 13.81 24.79
N THR A 184 -13.18 14.11 23.57
CA THR A 184 -13.82 13.15 22.66
C THR A 184 -13.05 13.11 21.34
N LEU A 185 -13.14 12.00 20.60
CA LEU A 185 -12.40 11.84 19.34
C LEU A 185 -12.75 12.94 18.33
N GLY A 186 -14.01 13.39 18.30
CA GLY A 186 -14.45 14.51 17.46
C GLY A 186 -13.86 15.86 17.87
N LEU A 187 -13.76 16.16 19.16
CA LEU A 187 -13.14 17.39 19.66
C LEU A 187 -11.63 17.42 19.35
N ILE A 188 -10.96 16.28 19.51
CA ILE A 188 -9.55 16.13 19.17
C ILE A 188 -9.35 16.32 17.66
N ALA A 189 -10.18 15.67 16.83
CA ALA A 189 -10.13 15.85 15.38
C ALA A 189 -10.31 17.32 14.98
N GLN A 190 -11.27 18.03 15.59
CA GLN A 190 -11.50 19.46 15.36
C GLN A 190 -10.31 20.32 15.81
N GLN A 191 -9.75 20.06 17.00
CA GLN A 191 -8.61 20.78 17.54
C GLN A 191 -7.39 20.72 16.60
N TYR A 192 -7.12 19.54 16.05
CA TYR A 192 -6.00 19.31 15.16
C TYR A 192 -6.34 19.53 13.67
N GLN A 193 -7.56 19.96 13.35
CA GLN A 193 -8.04 20.21 11.98
C GLN A 193 -7.95 18.98 11.07
N VAL A 194 -8.06 17.78 11.63
CA VAL A 194 -8.07 16.51 10.88
C VAL A 194 -9.48 15.95 10.78
N SER A 195 -9.73 15.12 9.76
CA SER A 195 -11.03 14.43 9.68
C SER A 195 -11.14 13.35 10.74
N LEU A 196 -12.35 13.10 11.23
CA LEU A 196 -12.63 11.99 12.16
C LEU A 196 -12.23 10.63 11.56
N ASN A 197 -12.41 10.47 10.24
CA ASN A 197 -12.05 9.25 9.52
C ASN A 197 -10.52 9.05 9.46
N SER A 198 -9.75 10.10 9.16
CA SER A 198 -8.28 10.03 9.13
C SER A 198 -7.70 9.80 10.52
N LEU A 199 -8.25 10.45 11.54
CA LEU A 199 -7.82 10.23 12.92
C LEU A 199 -8.14 8.80 13.39
N ARG A 200 -9.29 8.24 12.98
CA ARG A 200 -9.62 6.84 13.26
C ARG A 200 -8.70 5.87 12.55
N SER A 201 -8.45 6.06 11.26
CA SER A 201 -7.57 5.17 10.50
C SER A 201 -6.15 5.22 11.04
N ALA A 202 -5.62 6.41 11.35
CA ALA A 202 -4.29 6.59 11.94
C ALA A 202 -4.11 5.90 13.30
N ASN A 203 -5.21 5.63 14.02
CA ASN A 203 -5.20 5.03 15.35
C ASN A 203 -5.86 3.66 15.41
N ASN A 204 -6.16 3.05 14.26
CA ASN A 204 -6.85 1.76 14.15
C ASN A 204 -8.15 1.68 14.98
N LEU A 205 -8.91 2.78 15.03
CA LEU A 205 -10.13 2.88 15.81
C LEU A 205 -11.36 2.45 14.99
N SER A 206 -12.00 1.36 15.43
CA SER A 206 -13.27 0.86 14.86
C SER A 206 -14.49 1.67 15.29
N SER A 207 -14.36 2.53 16.30
CA SER A 207 -15.41 3.40 16.82
C SER A 207 -14.80 4.67 17.44
N ASP A 208 -15.65 5.64 17.80
CA ASP A 208 -15.20 6.89 18.42
C ASP A 208 -14.88 6.75 19.92
N ARG A 209 -14.82 5.52 20.44
CA ARG A 209 -14.50 5.24 21.84
C ARG A 209 -13.01 5.33 22.08
N ILE A 210 -12.64 6.23 22.99
CA ILE A 210 -11.27 6.49 23.42
C ILE A 210 -11.17 6.48 24.95
N ARG A 211 -9.97 6.23 25.49
CA ARG A 211 -9.73 6.15 26.94
C ARG A 211 -8.81 7.26 27.43
N VAL A 212 -9.07 7.81 28.60
CA VAL A 212 -8.16 8.78 29.24
C VAL A 212 -6.79 8.14 29.44
N GLY A 213 -5.73 8.86 29.10
CA GLY A 213 -4.34 8.40 29.13
C GLY A 213 -3.90 7.62 27.89
N GLN A 214 -4.81 7.29 26.97
CA GLN A 214 -4.45 6.72 25.67
C GLN A 214 -3.78 7.80 24.82
N VAL A 215 -2.72 7.42 24.10
CA VAL A 215 -2.04 8.30 23.14
C VAL A 215 -2.68 8.10 21.76
N LEU A 216 -3.14 9.18 21.15
CA LEU A 216 -3.54 9.22 19.76
C LEU A 216 -2.41 9.78 18.90
N GLN A 217 -2.14 9.11 17.80
CA GLN A 217 -1.33 9.62 16.70
C GLN A 217 -2.17 10.58 15.88
N ILE A 218 -1.80 11.86 15.88
CA ILE A 218 -2.49 12.87 15.07
C ILE A 218 -1.91 12.83 13.64
N PRO A 219 -2.69 12.45 12.62
CA PRO A 219 -2.23 12.47 11.23
C PRO A 219 -2.04 13.91 10.75
N GLU A 220 -1.14 14.12 9.78
CA GLU A 220 -1.03 15.43 9.13
C GLU A 220 -2.20 15.68 8.15
N THR A 221 -2.50 16.96 7.92
CA THR A 221 -3.55 17.44 7.00
C THR A 221 -3.13 17.38 5.54
#